data_AF-A0A1F8NGA4-F1
#
_entry.id   AF-A0A1F8NGA4-F1
#
_cell.length_a   1.000
_cell.length_b   1.000
_cell.length_c   1.000
_cell.angle_alpha   90.00
_cell.angle_beta   90.00
_cell.angle_gamma   90.00
#
_symmetry.space_group_name_H-M   'P 1'
#
loop_
_entity.id
_entity.type
_entity.pdbx_description
1 polymer ?
#
loop_
_entity_poly.entity_id
_entity_poly.type
_entity_poly.pdbx_seq_one_letter_code
_entity_poly.pdbx_strand_id
1 'polypeptide(L)'
;MPGQDADRFRKIRDQQLHARDPLKKQHRLDQEISRKRRRMQGSFSLVRMWTDLPHKWRGGFIGSLIGLGVLIAAPAMLEGFWGLCIGGAALPFAALVGFLVGRYQDTLDEIRDHLH
;
A
#
# COMPACT_ATOMS: atom_id res chain seq x y z
N MET A 1 36.77 -43.78 -34.24
CA MET A 1 35.77 -42.99 -34.98
C MET A 1 36.00 -41.51 -34.69
N PRO A 2 36.66 -40.77 -35.59
CA PRO A 2 37.08 -39.37 -35.34
C PRO A 2 35.94 -38.33 -35.31
N GLY A 3 34.71 -38.70 -35.64
CA GLY A 3 33.55 -37.78 -35.67
C GLY A 3 32.97 -37.42 -34.30
N GLN A 4 33.03 -38.32 -33.30
CA GLN A 4 32.42 -38.09 -31.98
C GLN A 4 33.15 -37.00 -31.17
N ASP A 5 34.48 -36.92 -31.32
CA ASP A 5 35.27 -35.91 -30.62
C ASP A 5 35.05 -34.52 -31.21
N ALA A 6 34.87 -34.41 -32.53
CA ALA A 6 34.62 -33.14 -33.21
C ALA A 6 33.30 -32.49 -32.76
N ASP A 7 32.23 -33.28 -32.61
CA ASP A 7 30.94 -32.78 -32.11
C ASP A 7 31.01 -32.36 -30.64
N ARG A 8 31.80 -33.09 -29.84
CA ARG A 8 32.03 -32.75 -28.43
C ARG A 8 32.78 -31.42 -28.29
N PHE A 9 33.81 -31.19 -29.09
CA PHE A 9 34.52 -29.90 -29.12
C PHE A 9 33.64 -28.76 -29.63
N ARG A 10 32.75 -29.02 -30.59
CA ARG A 10 31.80 -28.03 -31.10
C ARG A 10 30.80 -27.59 -30.02
N LYS A 11 30.25 -28.54 -29.26
CA LYS A 11 29.39 -28.24 -28.09
C LYS A 11 30.08 -27.40 -27.02
N ILE A 12 31.32 -27.74 -26.67
CA ILE A 12 32.08 -27.01 -25.65
C ILE A 12 32.34 -25.56 -26.09
N ARG A 13 32.67 -25.35 -27.37
CA ARG A 13 32.88 -24.02 -27.94
C ARG A 13 31.60 -23.16 -27.94
N ASP A 14 30.47 -23.73 -28.34
CA ASP A 14 29.19 -23.00 -28.30
C ASP A 14 28.78 -22.63 -26.86
N GLN A 15 29.05 -23.50 -25.90
CA GLN A 15 28.83 -23.20 -24.48
C GLN A 15 29.70 -22.04 -23.99
N GLN A 16 30.96 -21.97 -24.43
CA GLN A 16 31.86 -20.87 -24.08
C GLN A 16 31.46 -19.55 -24.75
N LEU A 17 31.01 -19.59 -26.01
CA LEU A 17 30.50 -18.40 -26.72
C LEU A 17 29.22 -17.87 -26.05
N HIS A 18 28.29 -18.76 -25.68
CA HIS A 18 27.07 -18.39 -24.97
C HIS A 18 27.30 -17.92 -23.53
N ALA A 19 28.40 -18.32 -22.89
CA ALA A 19 28.78 -17.87 -21.55
C ALA A 19 29.44 -16.48 -21.60
N ARG A 20 30.11 -16.14 -22.71
CA ARG A 20 30.74 -14.83 -22.92
C ARG A 20 29.82 -13.77 -23.51
N ASP A 21 28.59 -14.11 -23.89
CA ASP A 21 27.66 -13.17 -24.50
C ASP A 21 27.20 -12.09 -23.51
N PRO A 22 27.63 -10.82 -23.67
CA PRO A 22 27.29 -9.73 -22.76
C PRO A 22 25.80 -9.34 -22.85
N LEU A 23 25.13 -9.66 -23.96
CA LEU A 23 23.72 -9.30 -24.20
C LEU A 23 22.77 -10.07 -23.28
N LYS A 24 23.14 -11.27 -22.83
CA LYS A 24 22.35 -12.04 -21.85
C LYS A 24 22.20 -11.32 -20.50
N LYS A 25 23.26 -10.64 -20.04
CA LYS A 25 23.18 -9.84 -18.81
C LYS A 25 22.32 -8.60 -19.03
N GLN A 26 22.45 -7.95 -20.18
CA GLN A 26 21.68 -6.76 -20.54
C GLN A 26 20.18 -7.07 -20.63
N HIS A 27 19.80 -8.17 -21.30
CA HIS A 27 18.41 -8.62 -21.35
C HIS A 27 17.82 -9.00 -19.99
N ARG A 28 18.61 -9.59 -19.08
CA ARG A 28 18.15 -9.85 -17.71
C ARG A 28 17.89 -8.55 -16.94
N LEU A 29 18.81 -7.58 -17.06
CA LEU A 29 18.66 -6.25 -16.46
C LEU A 29 17.43 -5.52 -17.01
N ASP A 30 17.23 -5.52 -18.33
CA ASP A 30 16.07 -4.89 -18.95
C ASP A 30 14.75 -5.54 -18.53
N GLN A 31 14.74 -6.86 -18.37
CA GLN A 31 13.60 -7.59 -17.82
C GLN A 31 13.33 -7.23 -16.36
N GLU A 32 14.36 -7.11 -15.53
CA GLU A 32 14.21 -6.68 -14.14
C GLU A 32 13.73 -5.22 -14.02
N ILE A 33 14.28 -4.32 -14.82
CA ILE A 33 13.88 -2.91 -14.89
C ILE A 33 12.42 -2.81 -15.34
N SER A 34 12.03 -3.57 -16.36
CA SER A 34 10.64 -3.59 -16.87
C SER A 34 9.67 -4.16 -15.83
N ARG A 35 10.05 -5.21 -15.10
CA ARG A 35 9.26 -5.78 -14.00
C ARG A 35 9.12 -4.80 -12.83
N LYS A 36 10.20 -4.13 -12.41
CA LYS A 36 10.16 -3.08 -11.39
C LYS A 36 9.29 -1.90 -11.83
N ARG A 37 9.45 -1.44 -13.07
CA ARG A 37 8.67 -0.33 -13.62
C ARG A 37 7.18 -0.68 -13.69
N ARG A 38 6.80 -1.89 -14.11
CA ARG A 38 5.40 -2.35 -14.07
C ARG A 38 4.85 -2.48 -12.65
N ARG A 39 5.66 -2.89 -11.67
CA ARG A 39 5.24 -2.91 -10.24
C ARG A 39 5.02 -1.50 -9.71
N MET A 40 5.89 -0.54 -10.04
CA MET A 40 5.73 0.86 -9.64
C MET A 40 4.64 1.60 -10.43
N GLN A 41 4.36 1.18 -11.66
CA GLN A 41 3.27 1.70 -12.51
C GLN A 41 1.96 0.92 -12.34
N GLY A 42 1.88 0.00 -11.38
CA GLY A 42 0.65 -0.70 -11.06
C GLY A 42 -0.37 0.32 -10.55
N SER A 43 -1.23 0.77 -11.46
CA SER A 43 -2.37 1.67 -11.30
C SER A 43 -2.44 2.40 -9.95
N PHE A 44 -2.22 3.71 -9.96
CA PHE A 44 -2.64 4.62 -8.89
C PHE A 44 -4.15 4.46 -8.69
N SER A 45 -4.54 3.47 -7.91
CA SER A 45 -5.92 3.16 -7.57
C SER A 45 -6.18 3.85 -6.25
N LEU A 46 -7.06 4.84 -6.25
CA LEU A 46 -7.51 5.53 -5.04
C LEU A 46 -8.02 4.54 -3.98
N VAL A 47 -8.57 3.41 -4.42
CA VAL A 47 -9.00 2.32 -3.54
C VAL A 47 -7.82 1.66 -2.84
N ARG A 48 -6.71 1.38 -3.56
CA ARG A 48 -5.48 0.85 -2.95
C ARG A 48 -4.86 1.85 -1.99
N MET A 49 -4.85 3.13 -2.38
CA MET A 49 -4.34 4.19 -1.51
C MET A 49 -5.15 4.27 -0.21
N TRP A 50 -6.47 4.08 -0.27
CA TRP A 50 -7.34 4.06 0.90
C TRP A 50 -7.14 2.83 1.79
N THR A 51 -6.81 1.67 1.21
CA THR A 51 -6.47 0.46 1.99
C THR A 51 -5.07 0.50 2.58
N ASP A 52 -4.12 1.16 1.92
CA ASP A 52 -2.73 1.31 2.39
C ASP A 52 -2.60 2.40 3.47
N LEU A 53 -3.64 3.20 3.69
CA LEU A 53 -3.67 4.25 4.71
C LEU A 53 -3.84 3.62 6.12
N PRO A 54 -3.03 4.04 7.11
CA PRO A 54 -3.10 3.50 8.47
C PRO A 54 -4.51 3.64 9.07
N HIS A 55 -4.93 2.67 9.89
CA HIS A 55 -6.28 2.62 10.44
C HIS A 55 -6.58 3.86 11.30
N LYS A 56 -5.59 4.47 11.96
CA LYS A 56 -5.73 5.76 12.66
C LYS A 56 -6.28 6.89 11.77
N TRP A 57 -5.85 6.97 10.51
CA TRP A 57 -6.32 8.01 9.59
C TRP A 57 -7.72 7.70 9.06
N ARG A 58 -7.99 6.42 8.74
CA ARG A 58 -9.33 5.99 8.29
C ARG A 58 -10.34 6.17 9.42
N GLY A 59 -9.98 5.79 10.65
CA GLY A 59 -10.79 5.97 11.85
C GLY A 59 -11.04 7.44 12.15
N GLY A 60 -10.02 8.31 12.08
CA GLY A 60 -10.18 9.75 12.25
C GLY A 60 -11.09 10.37 11.17
N PHE A 61 -10.98 9.91 9.92
CA PHE A 61 -11.84 10.38 8.83
C PHE A 61 -13.30 9.96 9.02
N ILE A 62 -13.55 8.71 9.41
CA ILE A 62 -14.89 8.20 9.73
C ILE A 62 -15.46 8.95 10.94
N GLY A 63 -14.68 9.13 11.99
CA GLY A 63 -15.06 9.90 13.18
C GLY A 63 -15.39 11.35 12.86
N SER A 64 -14.60 12.00 11.99
CA SER A 64 -14.85 13.35 11.51
C SER A 64 -16.14 13.43 10.68
N LEU A 65 -16.41 12.44 9.82
CA LEU A 65 -17.64 12.37 9.03
C LEU A 65 -18.89 12.25 9.92
N ILE A 66 -18.81 11.43 10.96
CA ILE A 66 -19.87 11.30 11.97
C ILE A 66 -20.03 12.63 12.74
N GLY A 67 -18.92 13.22 13.18
CA GLY A 67 -18.91 14.50 13.88
C GLY A 67 -19.50 15.65 13.05
N LEU A 68 -19.23 15.67 11.75
CA LEU A 68 -19.83 16.61 10.80
C LEU A 68 -21.34 16.41 10.70
N GLY A 69 -21.81 15.16 10.65
CA GLY A 69 -23.24 14.84 10.68
C GLY A 69 -23.91 15.36 11.95
N VAL A 70 -23.27 15.18 13.11
CA VAL A 70 -23.78 15.72 14.38
C VAL A 70 -23.76 17.25 14.38
N LEU A 71 -22.71 17.89 13.85
CA LEU A 71 -22.64 19.35 13.76
C LEU A 71 -23.79 19.94 12.93
N ILE A 72 -24.20 19.26 11.86
CA ILE A 72 -25.31 19.69 11.00
C ILE A 72 -26.67 19.37 11.64
N ALA A 73 -26.82 18.20 12.29
CA ALA A 73 -28.08 17.76 12.88
C ALA A 73 -28.39 18.40 14.24
N ALA A 74 -27.37 18.70 15.05
CA ALA A 74 -27.51 19.30 16.38
C ALA A 74 -28.30 20.62 16.40
N PRO A 75 -28.02 21.62 15.55
CA PRO A 75 -28.79 22.87 15.53
C PRO A 75 -30.23 22.69 15.05
N ALA A 76 -30.57 21.57 14.40
CA ALA A 76 -31.94 21.27 14.00
C ALA A 76 -32.77 20.63 15.12
N MET A 77 -32.13 20.01 16.13
CA MET A 77 -32.83 19.37 17.25
C MET A 77 -32.82 20.19 18.55
N LEU A 78 -31.84 21.08 18.71
CA LEU A 78 -31.67 21.92 19.88
C LEU A 78 -31.62 23.38 19.45
N GLU A 79 -32.72 24.10 19.69
CA GLU A 79 -32.79 25.54 19.44
C GLU A 79 -31.90 26.29 20.44
N GLY A 80 -31.11 27.24 19.94
CA GLY A 80 -30.29 28.15 20.73
C GLY A 80 -28.81 27.83 20.78
N PHE A 81 -28.08 28.61 21.59
CA PHE A 81 -26.61 28.60 21.70
C PHE A 81 -26.03 27.21 22.02
N TRP A 82 -26.77 26.39 22.75
CA TRP A 82 -26.37 25.04 23.14
C TRP A 82 -26.24 24.06 21.96
N GLY A 83 -27.10 24.16 20.94
CA GLY A 83 -27.02 23.32 19.75
C GLY A 83 -25.73 23.54 18.97
N LEU A 84 -25.30 24.80 18.85
CA LEU A 84 -24.04 25.17 18.20
C LEU A 84 -22.82 24.70 19.02
N CYS A 85 -22.85 24.87 20.35
CA CYS A 85 -21.77 24.42 21.23
C CYS A 85 -21.60 22.90 21.21
N ILE A 86 -22.70 22.14 21.29
CA ILE A 86 -22.66 20.67 21.27
C ILE A 86 -22.23 20.17 19.89
N GLY A 87 -22.77 20.72 18.81
CA GLY A 87 -22.33 20.37 17.46
C GLY A 87 -20.86 20.68 17.23
N GLY A 88 -20.41 21.87 17.66
CA GLY A 88 -19.03 22.32 17.54
C GLY A 88 -18.04 21.48 18.34
N ALA A 89 -18.42 21.00 19.53
CA ALA A 89 -17.60 20.11 20.34
C ALA A 89 -17.64 18.64 19.84
N ALA A 90 -18.76 18.21 19.26
CA ALA A 90 -18.94 16.85 18.78
C ALA A 90 -17.99 16.50 17.62
N LEU A 91 -17.68 17.44 16.75
CA LEU A 91 -16.79 17.20 15.61
C LEU A 91 -15.35 16.84 16.02
N PRO A 92 -14.61 17.68 16.77
CA PRO A 92 -13.27 17.33 17.22
C PRO A 92 -13.28 16.11 18.16
N PHE A 93 -14.33 15.95 18.98
CA PHE A 93 -14.45 14.78 19.86
C PHE A 93 -14.61 13.48 19.07
N ALA A 94 -15.55 13.41 18.13
CA ALA A 94 -15.77 12.23 17.30
C ALA A 94 -14.55 11.92 16.42
N ALA A 95 -13.88 12.94 15.88
CA ALA A 95 -12.62 12.78 15.15
C ALA A 95 -11.51 12.18 16.04
N LEU A 96 -11.37 12.67 17.27
CA LEU A 96 -10.39 12.15 18.24
C LEU A 96 -10.69 10.69 18.62
N VAL A 97 -11.94 10.37 18.91
CA VAL A 97 -12.38 9.01 19.24
C VAL A 97 -12.13 8.06 18.06
N GLY A 98 -12.51 8.46 16.84
CA GLY A 98 -12.25 7.69 15.63
C GLY A 98 -10.75 7.45 15.40
N PHE A 99 -9.92 8.47 15.65
CA PHE A 99 -8.46 8.36 15.55
C PHE A 99 -7.88 7.39 16.59
N LEU A 100 -8.35 7.45 17.85
CA LEU A 100 -7.94 6.55 18.93
C LEU A 100 -8.30 5.09 18.63
N VAL A 101 -9.52 4.84 18.16
CA VAL A 101 -9.98 3.50 17.77
C VAL A 101 -9.13 2.96 16.61
N GLY A 102 -8.85 3.80 15.60
CA GLY A 102 -7.98 3.41 14.50
C GLY A 102 -6.53 3.15 14.94
N ARG A 103 -6.00 3.92 15.90
CA ARG A 103 -4.67 3.68 16.47
C ARG A 103 -4.62 2.36 17.24
N TYR A 104 -5.67 2.03 17.98
CA TYR A 104 -5.76 0.76 18.72
C TYR A 104 -5.69 -0.44 17.77
N GLN A 105 -6.40 -0.37 16.64
CA GLN A 105 -6.34 -1.40 15.60
C GLN A 105 -4.93 -1.52 14.99
N ASP A 106 -4.29 -0.39 14.66
CA ASP A 106 -2.91 -0.39 14.16
C ASP A 106 -1.94 -1.07 15.17
N THR A 107 -2.12 -0.83 16.47
CA THR A 107 -1.30 -1.47 17.52
C THR A 107 -1.59 -2.97 17.67
N LEU A 108 -2.84 -3.41 17.52
CA LEU A 108 -3.19 -4.83 17.54
C LEU A 108 -2.58 -5.58 16.35
N ASP A 109 -2.61 -4.98 15.16
CA ASP A 109 -2.01 -5.57 13.96
C ASP A 109 -0.49 -5.68 14.09
N GLU A 110 0.18 -4.65 14.63
CA GLU A 110 1.63 -4.68 14.91
C GLU A 110 2.00 -5.80 15.90
N ILE A 111 1.21 -5.97 16.97
CA ILE A 111 1.42 -7.07 17.94
C ILE A 111 1.21 -8.43 17.27
N ARG A 112 0.18 -8.57 16.42
CA ARG A 112 -0.11 -9.82 15.71
C ARG A 112 1.01 -10.20 14.75
N ASP A 113 1.56 -9.23 14.01
CA ASP A 113 2.66 -9.45 13.07
C ASP A 113 3.98 -9.83 13.78
N HIS A 114 4.17 -9.43 15.03
CA HIS A 114 5.35 -9.81 15.83
C HIS A 114 5.20 -11.14 16.58
N LEU A 115 3.97 -11.68 16.63
CA LEU A 115 3.67 -12.95 17.29
C LEU A 115 3.77 -14.16 16.34
N HIS A 116 3.84 -13.91 15.02
CA HIS A 116 3.93 -14.91 13.95
C HIS A 116 5.28 -14.83 13.22
#